data_AF-A0A7K4GKW0-F1
#
_entry.id   AF-A0A7K4GKW0-F1
#
_cell.length_a   1.000
_cell.length_b   1.000
_cell.length_c   1.000
_cell.angle_alpha   90.00
_cell.angle_beta   90.00
_cell.angle_gamma   90.00
#
_symmetry.space_group_name_H-M   'P 1'
#
loop_
_entity.id
_entity.type
_entity.pdbx_description
1 polymer ?
#
loop_
_entity_poly.entity_id
_entity_poly.type
_entity_poly.pdbx_seq_one_letter_code
_entity_poly.pdbx_strand_id
1 'polypeptide(L)'
;MVDIYIIRGGYFGWEYTLKLIYVILGLILCIYDWKKNNRKDYFWVLIFGTLLYIGSEVMLFLFGGRVMQGKYLFGINITSMHWLTIPLLVLADVVVIAIIAIFFADRLMNSETQKKWGIIFIIWVVGRDLIPYIVLYFLGYSYATVSVGDPLIPSRRNMTEMGTIIALSIMILIGLIWLIRTDKKSRKRGLYMIGVMLILMTVWTIGEWFAGQRWIEIGPEEGPWIYAPPPLQFGMLLYDIVIEMGLFTVCFLAIPSLLKLIKKRD
;
A
#
# COMPACT_ATOMS: atom_id res chain seq x y z
N MET A 1 -15.94 -17.48 -15.62
CA MET A 1 -16.19 -16.18 -14.98
C MET A 1 -15.08 -15.25 -15.45
N VAL A 2 -15.35 -13.97 -15.64
CA VAL A 2 -14.30 -13.04 -16.08
C VAL A 2 -13.61 -12.50 -14.84
N ASP A 3 -12.35 -12.85 -14.64
CA ASP A 3 -11.55 -12.36 -13.52
C ASP A 3 -10.86 -11.03 -13.87
N ILE A 4 -10.63 -10.22 -12.85
CA ILE A 4 -10.04 -8.88 -12.98
C ILE A 4 -8.73 -8.85 -12.21
N TYR A 5 -7.64 -8.56 -12.91
CA TYR A 5 -6.29 -8.57 -12.35
C TYR A 5 -5.71 -7.17 -12.33
N ILE A 6 -5.15 -6.77 -11.19
CA ILE A 6 -4.24 -5.62 -11.14
C ILE A 6 -2.82 -6.10 -11.36
N ILE A 7 -2.17 -5.45 -12.31
CA ILE A 7 -0.79 -5.73 -12.70
C ILE A 7 0.14 -4.71 -12.09
N ARG A 8 1.28 -5.20 -11.57
CA ARG A 8 2.40 -4.38 -11.13
C ARG A 8 3.63 -4.80 -11.93
N GLY A 9 3.83 -4.15 -13.08
CA GLY A 9 4.95 -4.34 -14.00
C GLY A 9 6.24 -3.61 -13.60
N GLY A 10 6.15 -2.74 -12.58
CA GLY A 10 7.21 -1.90 -12.02
C GLY A 10 8.55 -2.56 -11.69
N TYR A 11 9.64 -1.79 -11.79
CA TYR A 11 10.93 -2.05 -11.11
C TYR A 11 10.74 -2.41 -9.62
N PHE A 12 9.77 -1.77 -8.96
CA PHE A 12 9.40 -2.02 -7.58
C PHE A 12 8.73 -3.39 -7.33
N GLY A 13 8.29 -4.09 -8.38
CA GLY A 13 7.69 -5.42 -8.30
C GLY A 13 8.70 -6.55 -8.09
N TRP A 14 9.92 -6.41 -8.65
CA TRP A 14 10.95 -7.45 -8.63
C TRP A 14 12.19 -7.10 -7.78
N GLU A 15 12.47 -5.81 -7.56
CA GLU A 15 13.60 -5.35 -6.75
C GLU A 15 13.25 -5.25 -5.25
N TYR A 16 13.72 -6.21 -4.46
CA TYR A 16 13.47 -6.32 -3.02
C TYR A 16 14.50 -5.56 -2.18
N THR A 17 15.64 -5.12 -2.73
CA THR A 17 16.57 -4.24 -2.01
C THR A 17 15.92 -2.91 -1.65
N LEU A 18 15.18 -2.30 -2.58
CA LEU A 18 14.45 -1.07 -2.28
C LEU A 18 13.39 -1.29 -1.19
N LYS A 19 12.70 -2.43 -1.22
CA LYS A 19 11.74 -2.80 -0.19
C LYS A 19 12.39 -2.89 1.18
N LEU A 20 13.56 -3.54 1.29
CA LEU A 20 14.32 -3.61 2.53
C LEU A 20 14.71 -2.22 3.06
N ILE A 21 15.16 -1.32 2.18
CA ILE A 21 15.48 0.06 2.55
C ILE A 21 14.24 0.77 3.12
N TYR A 22 13.06 0.57 2.52
CA TYR A 22 11.80 1.13 3.04
C TYR A 22 11.46 0.60 4.42
N VAL A 23 11.64 -0.70 4.66
CA VAL A 23 11.44 -1.30 5.99
C VAL A 23 12.35 -0.67 7.03
N ILE A 24 13.63 -0.49 6.70
CA ILE A 24 14.61 0.16 7.59
C ILE A 24 14.18 1.61 7.89
N LEU A 25 13.77 2.38 6.87
CA LEU A 25 13.26 3.74 7.05
C LEU A 25 12.01 3.78 7.94
N GLY A 26 11.06 2.85 7.75
CA GLY A 26 9.89 2.71 8.60
C GLY A 26 10.24 2.45 10.06
N LEU A 27 11.21 1.56 10.32
CA LEU A 27 11.72 1.30 11.67
C LEU A 27 12.37 2.55 12.29
N ILE A 28 13.14 3.31 11.51
CA ILE A 28 13.73 4.58 11.97
C ILE A 28 12.64 5.56 12.38
N LEU A 29 11.54 5.67 11.63
CA LEU A 29 10.40 6.53 11.98
C LEU A 29 9.71 6.08 13.27
N CYS A 30 9.53 4.77 13.47
CA CYS A 30 9.00 4.21 14.71
C CYS A 30 9.90 4.54 15.91
N ILE A 31 11.21 4.34 15.78
CA ILE A 31 12.20 4.66 16.83
C ILE A 31 12.21 6.16 17.12
N TYR A 32 12.17 6.99 16.08
CA TYR A 32 12.12 8.44 16.21
C TYR A 32 10.89 8.89 17.00
N ASP A 33 9.70 8.39 16.65
CA ASP A 33 8.46 8.76 17.33
C ASP A 33 8.46 8.28 18.78
N TRP A 34 8.98 7.07 19.05
CA TRP A 34 9.12 6.57 20.40
C TRP A 34 10.05 7.43 21.25
N LYS A 35 11.23 7.79 20.73
CA LYS A 35 12.18 8.65 21.47
C LYS A 35 11.66 10.07 21.67
N LYS A 36 10.99 10.65 20.67
CA LYS A 36 10.56 12.06 20.72
C LYS A 36 9.27 12.26 21.53
N ASN A 37 8.32 11.33 21.44
CA ASN A 37 6.97 11.49 22.00
C ASN A 37 6.66 10.48 23.13
N ASN A 38 7.61 9.61 23.49
CA ASN A 38 7.47 8.57 24.53
C ASN A 38 6.21 7.69 24.36
N ARG A 39 5.88 7.34 23.11
CA ARG A 39 4.75 6.48 22.76
C ARG A 39 5.17 5.40 21.78
N LYS A 40 4.41 4.31 21.70
CA LYS A 40 4.72 3.15 20.84
C LYS A 40 3.70 2.93 19.73
N ASP A 41 2.88 3.94 19.44
CA ASP A 41 1.76 3.84 18.49
C ASP A 41 2.21 3.30 17.12
N TYR A 42 3.33 3.79 16.57
CA TYR A 42 3.79 3.36 15.24
C TYR A 42 4.34 1.93 15.25
N PHE A 43 4.91 1.48 16.36
CA PHE A 43 5.26 0.06 16.52
C PHE A 43 4.02 -0.83 16.54
N TRP A 44 2.93 -0.38 17.17
CA TRP A 44 1.67 -1.13 17.13
C TRP A 44 1.06 -1.16 15.73
N VAL A 45 1.08 -0.04 15.00
CA VAL A 45 0.66 0.01 13.59
C VAL A 45 1.52 -0.92 12.74
N LEU A 46 2.84 -0.94 12.96
CA LEU A 46 3.77 -1.84 12.27
C LEU A 46 3.40 -3.31 12.52
N ILE A 47 3.27 -3.73 13.78
CA ILE A 47 3.02 -5.13 14.15
C ILE A 47 1.66 -5.59 13.64
N PHE A 48 0.58 -4.86 13.96
CA PHE A 48 -0.77 -5.26 13.58
C PHE A 48 -0.98 -5.15 12.08
N GLY A 49 -0.48 -4.09 11.43
CA GLY A 49 -0.54 -3.97 9.98
C GLY A 49 0.16 -5.12 9.27
N THR A 50 1.34 -5.53 9.77
CA THR A 50 2.09 -6.66 9.22
C THR A 50 1.32 -7.96 9.38
N LEU A 51 0.82 -8.27 10.57
CA LEU A 51 0.08 -9.52 10.83
C LEU A 51 -1.17 -9.62 9.96
N LEU A 52 -1.96 -8.54 9.87
CA LEU A 52 -3.21 -8.53 9.12
C LEU A 52 -2.95 -8.68 7.62
N TYR A 53 -1.99 -7.93 7.08
CA TYR A 53 -1.75 -7.91 5.64
C TYR A 53 -0.93 -9.11 5.17
N ILE A 54 -0.07 -9.71 6.02
CA ILE A 54 0.50 -11.04 5.74
C ILE A 54 -0.62 -12.07 5.63
N GLY A 55 -1.61 -12.03 6.54
CA GLY A 55 -2.77 -12.91 6.46
C GLY A 55 -3.48 -12.84 5.11
N SER A 56 -3.74 -11.63 4.61
CA SER A 56 -4.39 -11.45 3.29
C SER A 56 -3.51 -11.90 2.12
N GLU A 57 -2.20 -11.61 2.13
CA GLU A 57 -1.31 -12.04 1.04
C GLU A 57 -1.08 -13.56 1.05
N VAL A 58 -1.05 -14.20 2.22
CA VAL A 58 -0.97 -15.66 2.32
C VAL A 58 -2.24 -16.30 1.78
N MET A 59 -3.43 -15.76 2.09
CA MET A 59 -4.68 -16.27 1.50
C MET A 59 -4.66 -16.15 -0.03
N LEU A 60 -4.33 -14.97 -0.56
CA LEU A 60 -4.24 -14.75 -2.01
C LEU A 60 -3.23 -15.70 -2.67
N PHE A 61 -2.11 -15.99 -2.01
CA PHE A 61 -1.12 -16.93 -2.51
C PHE A 61 -1.63 -18.38 -2.50
N LEU A 62 -2.25 -18.83 -1.40
CA LEU A 62 -2.77 -20.19 -1.27
C LEU A 62 -3.94 -20.47 -2.21
N PHE A 63 -4.74 -19.46 -2.56
CA PHE A 63 -5.90 -19.58 -3.45
C PHE A 63 -5.58 -19.26 -4.92
N GLY A 64 -4.30 -19.17 -5.31
CA GLY A 64 -3.91 -18.89 -6.71
C GLY A 64 -4.16 -17.46 -7.19
N GLY A 65 -4.82 -16.62 -6.39
CA GLY A 65 -5.11 -15.22 -6.71
C GLY A 65 -3.88 -14.31 -6.79
N ARG A 66 -2.68 -14.81 -6.49
CA ARG A 66 -1.42 -14.05 -6.56
C ARG A 66 -0.33 -14.80 -7.29
N VAL A 67 0.09 -14.25 -8.42
CA VAL A 67 1.30 -14.68 -9.13
C VAL A 67 2.41 -13.68 -8.82
N MET A 68 3.55 -14.17 -8.35
CA MET A 68 4.76 -13.36 -8.14
C MET A 68 5.94 -14.01 -8.84
N GLN A 69 6.52 -13.30 -9.80
CA GLN A 69 7.66 -13.76 -10.59
C GLN A 69 8.92 -13.02 -10.16
N GLY A 70 10.08 -13.53 -10.62
CA GLY A 70 11.45 -13.06 -10.36
C GLY A 70 11.61 -12.00 -9.27
N LYS A 71 12.08 -12.38 -8.08
CA LYS A 71 12.34 -11.48 -6.96
C LYS A 71 13.82 -11.48 -6.64
N TYR A 72 14.42 -10.30 -6.54
CA TYR A 72 15.85 -10.15 -6.35
C TYR A 72 16.16 -9.27 -5.14
N LEU A 73 17.07 -9.73 -4.28
CA LEU A 73 17.57 -8.98 -3.14
C LEU A 73 19.09 -8.89 -3.28
N PHE A 74 19.60 -7.69 -3.53
CA PHE A 74 21.01 -7.42 -3.85
C PHE A 74 21.51 -8.27 -5.03
N GLY A 75 20.65 -8.43 -6.05
CA GLY A 75 20.92 -9.26 -7.22
C GLY A 75 20.77 -10.78 -7.00
N ILE A 76 20.51 -11.23 -5.76
CA ILE A 76 20.28 -12.65 -5.44
C ILE A 76 18.81 -12.98 -5.69
N ASN A 77 18.52 -14.01 -6.49
CA ASN A 77 17.16 -14.48 -6.72
C ASN A 77 16.61 -15.13 -5.43
N ILE A 78 15.59 -14.51 -4.84
CA ILE A 78 14.90 -14.95 -3.63
C ILE A 78 13.45 -15.38 -3.90
N THR A 79 13.08 -15.63 -5.16
CA THR A 79 11.69 -15.89 -5.60
C THR A 79 11.00 -16.98 -4.78
N SER A 80 11.70 -18.09 -4.52
CA SER A 80 11.20 -19.24 -3.78
C SER A 80 11.23 -19.06 -2.25
N MET A 81 11.86 -18.00 -1.74
CA MET A 81 11.94 -17.72 -0.30
C MET A 81 10.67 -16.99 0.15
N HIS A 82 9.52 -17.67 0.12
CA HIS A 82 8.21 -17.08 0.48
C HIS A 82 8.19 -16.51 1.89
N TRP A 83 8.88 -17.16 2.84
CA TRP A 83 9.03 -16.70 4.22
C TRP A 83 9.73 -15.33 4.35
N LEU A 84 10.52 -14.94 3.35
CA LEU A 84 11.20 -13.63 3.29
C LEU A 84 10.42 -12.66 2.39
N THR A 85 9.99 -13.13 1.22
CA THR A 85 9.42 -12.27 0.19
C THR A 85 8.02 -11.79 0.52
N ILE A 86 7.18 -12.58 1.20
CA ILE A 86 5.85 -12.13 1.60
C ILE A 86 5.98 -11.05 2.70
N PRO A 87 6.69 -11.27 3.83
CA PRO A 87 6.80 -10.24 4.85
C PRO A 87 7.44 -8.95 4.35
N LEU A 88 8.49 -9.03 3.51
CA LEU A 88 9.15 -7.83 3.00
C LEU A 88 8.25 -7.03 2.06
N LEU A 89 7.46 -7.71 1.22
CA LEU A 89 6.46 -7.08 0.37
C LEU A 89 5.41 -6.36 1.22
N VAL A 90 4.84 -7.05 2.20
CA VAL A 90 3.80 -6.50 3.08
C VAL A 90 4.31 -5.27 3.84
N LEU A 91 5.49 -5.39 4.44
CA LEU A 91 6.09 -4.32 5.20
C LEU A 91 6.34 -3.10 4.31
N ALA A 92 7.03 -3.26 3.19
CA ALA A 92 7.46 -2.14 2.37
C ALA A 92 6.32 -1.46 1.61
N ASP A 93 5.40 -2.24 1.02
CA ASP A 93 4.42 -1.71 0.08
C ASP A 93 3.20 -1.11 0.79
N VAL A 94 2.90 -1.58 2.01
CA VAL A 94 1.65 -1.22 2.69
C VAL A 94 1.89 -0.70 4.10
N VAL A 95 2.56 -1.48 4.96
CA VAL A 95 2.65 -1.13 6.38
C VAL A 95 3.55 0.09 6.62
N VAL A 96 4.69 0.18 5.95
CA VAL A 96 5.58 1.34 6.03
C VAL A 96 4.89 2.58 5.48
N ILE A 97 4.13 2.45 4.38
CA ILE A 97 3.35 3.57 3.84
C ILE A 97 2.28 4.03 4.84
N ALA A 98 1.62 3.11 5.55
CA ALA A 98 0.72 3.44 6.65
C ALA A 98 1.43 4.17 7.81
N ILE A 99 2.66 3.78 8.15
CA ILE A 99 3.49 4.47 9.16
C ILE A 99 3.84 5.89 8.69
N ILE A 100 4.22 6.05 7.43
CA ILE A 100 4.50 7.36 6.83
C ILE A 100 3.22 8.22 6.83
N ALA A 101 2.08 7.62 6.48
CA ALA A 101 0.80 8.32 6.46
C ALA A 101 0.40 8.83 7.85
N ILE A 102 0.47 7.99 8.89
CA ILE A 102 0.18 8.42 10.26
C ILE A 102 1.24 9.39 10.79
N PHE A 103 2.49 9.27 10.36
CA PHE A 103 3.57 10.20 10.70
C PHE A 103 3.27 11.62 10.23
N PHE A 104 2.90 11.78 8.96
CA PHE A 104 2.51 13.07 8.41
C PHE A 104 1.17 13.54 8.97
N ALA A 105 0.18 12.65 9.12
CA ALA A 105 -1.11 12.98 9.72
C ALA A 105 -0.93 13.64 11.11
N ASP A 106 -0.13 13.04 11.99
CA ASP A 106 0.12 13.57 13.33
C ASP A 106 0.77 14.97 13.32
N ARG A 107 1.56 15.30 12.29
CA ARG A 107 2.23 16.61 12.14
C ARG A 107 1.36 17.66 11.47
N LEU A 108 0.56 17.24 10.49
CA LEU A 108 -0.40 18.10 9.80
C LEU A 108 -1.58 18.48 10.69
N MET A 109 -1.89 17.65 11.70
CA MET A 109 -2.89 17.98 12.72
C MET A 109 -2.41 19.03 13.73
N ASN A 110 -1.11 19.17 13.93
CA ASN A 110 -0.54 20.16 14.86
C ASN A 110 -0.37 21.50 14.14
N SER A 111 -1.15 22.51 14.54
CA SER A 111 -1.18 23.85 13.93
C SER A 111 0.18 24.55 13.89
N GLU A 112 1.04 24.32 14.89
CA GLU A 112 2.38 24.93 14.95
C GLU A 112 3.30 24.37 13.88
N THR A 113 3.16 23.08 13.56
CA THR A 113 4.08 22.38 12.66
C THR A 113 3.48 22.11 11.28
N GLN A 114 2.18 22.35 11.11
CA GLN A 114 1.40 22.00 9.92
C GLN A 114 2.00 22.55 8.62
N LYS A 115 2.35 23.85 8.57
CA LYS A 115 2.90 24.45 7.34
C LYS A 115 4.23 23.80 6.93
N LYS A 116 5.16 23.67 7.87
CA LYS A 116 6.47 23.07 7.64
C LYS A 116 6.35 21.64 7.14
N TRP A 117 5.55 20.82 7.83
CA TRP A 117 5.39 19.42 7.44
C TRP A 117 4.51 19.23 6.21
N GLY A 118 3.61 20.15 5.90
CA GLY A 118 2.89 20.18 4.63
C GLY A 118 3.84 20.37 3.45
N ILE A 119 4.80 21.29 3.55
CA ILE A 119 5.82 21.47 2.51
C ILE A 119 6.70 20.23 2.39
N ILE A 120 7.17 19.67 3.51
CA ILE A 120 7.98 18.43 3.51
C ILE A 120 7.20 17.28 2.89
N PHE A 121 5.90 17.17 3.18
CA PHE A 121 5.03 16.16 2.61
C PHE A 121 4.92 16.30 1.09
N ILE A 122 4.70 17.52 0.58
CA ILE A 122 4.66 17.77 -0.87
C ILE A 122 5.99 17.43 -1.52
N ILE A 123 7.12 17.84 -0.94
CA ILE A 123 8.45 17.50 -1.45
C ILE A 123 8.64 15.97 -1.48
N TRP A 124 8.20 15.27 -0.44
CA TRP A 124 8.28 13.81 -0.37
C TRP A 124 7.44 13.16 -1.47
N VAL A 125 6.18 13.57 -1.63
CA VAL A 125 5.27 13.07 -2.68
C VAL A 125 5.87 13.31 -4.06
N VAL A 126 6.32 14.54 -4.35
CA VAL A 126 6.89 14.85 -5.66
C VAL A 126 8.18 14.07 -5.90
N GLY A 127 9.08 14.04 -4.91
CA GLY A 127 10.39 13.40 -5.03
C GLY A 127 10.32 11.87 -5.13
N ARG A 128 9.46 11.24 -4.34
CA ARG A 128 9.32 9.78 -4.26
C ARG A 128 8.31 9.25 -5.27
N ASP A 129 7.14 9.88 -5.38
CA ASP A 129 5.98 9.34 -6.11
C ASP A 129 5.80 9.89 -7.51
N LEU A 130 6.38 11.04 -7.86
CA LEU A 130 6.14 11.68 -9.17
C LEU A 130 7.39 11.68 -10.05
N ILE A 131 8.51 12.20 -9.55
CA ILE A 131 9.75 12.34 -10.33
C ILE A 131 10.23 11.03 -10.95
N PRO A 132 10.28 9.89 -10.22
CA PRO A 132 10.78 8.64 -10.81
C PRO A 132 9.96 8.19 -12.02
N TYR A 133 8.64 8.38 -12.00
CA TYR A 133 7.78 7.98 -13.12
C TYR A 133 7.80 8.97 -14.28
N ILE A 134 8.02 10.27 -13.99
CA ILE A 134 8.33 11.24 -15.04
C ILE A 134 9.61 10.84 -15.77
N VAL A 135 10.66 10.45 -15.04
CA VAL A 135 11.92 9.99 -15.63
C VAL A 135 11.70 8.72 -16.47
N LEU A 136 10.98 7.72 -15.94
CA LEU A 136 10.64 6.51 -16.70
C LEU A 136 9.87 6.83 -17.98
N TYR A 137 8.91 7.75 -17.92
CA TYR A 137 8.16 8.20 -19.08
C TYR A 137 9.08 8.81 -20.16
N PHE A 138 10.01 9.68 -19.78
CA PHE A 138 10.98 10.25 -20.73
C PHE A 138 12.00 9.23 -21.26
N LEU A 139 12.22 8.12 -20.55
CA LEU A 139 13.01 6.99 -21.03
C LEU A 139 12.23 6.06 -21.96
N GLY A 140 10.97 6.39 -22.29
CA GLY A 140 10.14 5.66 -23.25
C GLY A 140 9.21 4.61 -22.63
N TYR A 141 9.20 4.45 -21.31
CA TYR A 141 8.24 3.57 -20.63
C TYR A 141 6.88 4.26 -20.51
N SER A 142 5.84 3.73 -21.14
CA SER A 142 4.52 4.36 -21.08
C SER A 142 3.37 3.35 -21.04
N TYR A 143 2.16 3.84 -20.74
CA TYR A 143 0.93 3.04 -20.83
C TYR A 143 0.67 2.47 -22.23
N ALA A 144 1.31 3.00 -23.28
CA ALA A 144 1.20 2.48 -24.65
C ALA A 144 2.10 1.27 -24.92
N THR A 145 3.08 1.00 -24.03
CA THR A 145 4.06 -0.09 -24.18
C THR A 145 3.79 -1.25 -23.22
N VAL A 146 2.56 -1.39 -22.74
CA VAL A 146 2.19 -2.44 -21.77
C VAL A 146 2.18 -3.83 -22.42
N SER A 147 2.89 -4.77 -21.81
CA SER A 147 2.95 -6.17 -22.25
C SER A 147 1.78 -6.99 -21.69
N VAL A 148 0.59 -6.77 -22.23
CA VAL A 148 -0.62 -7.45 -21.78
C VAL A 148 -0.48 -8.96 -21.93
N GLY A 149 -0.75 -9.69 -20.85
CA GLY A 149 -0.71 -11.14 -20.86
C GLY A 149 0.69 -11.76 -20.95
N ASP A 150 1.74 -10.95 -20.80
CA ASP A 150 3.12 -11.43 -20.81
C ASP A 150 3.38 -12.37 -19.61
N PRO A 151 3.83 -13.61 -19.83
CA PRO A 151 4.12 -14.56 -18.76
C PRO A 151 5.32 -14.15 -17.90
N LEU A 152 6.04 -13.06 -18.19
CA LEU A 152 7.15 -12.51 -17.40
C LEU A 152 6.73 -11.35 -16.47
N ILE A 153 5.43 -11.05 -16.39
CA ILE A 153 4.93 -9.98 -15.52
C ILE A 153 5.29 -10.26 -14.05
N PRO A 154 6.00 -9.32 -13.37
CA PRO A 154 6.46 -9.50 -11.99
C PRO A 154 5.36 -9.83 -10.99
N SER A 155 4.20 -9.19 -11.12
CA SER A 155 3.08 -9.49 -10.23
C SER A 155 1.71 -9.29 -10.87
N ARG A 156 0.88 -10.34 -10.77
CA ARG A 156 -0.56 -10.30 -11.04
C ARG A 156 -1.32 -10.61 -9.75
N ARG A 157 -2.35 -9.82 -9.46
CA ARG A 157 -3.25 -10.05 -8.31
C ARG A 157 -4.70 -10.01 -8.77
N ASN A 158 -5.45 -11.09 -8.51
CA ASN A 158 -6.90 -11.13 -8.71
C ASN A 158 -7.58 -10.19 -7.70
N MET A 159 -8.32 -9.21 -8.21
CA MET A 159 -9.05 -8.23 -7.40
C MET A 159 -10.47 -8.70 -7.05
N THR A 160 -10.97 -9.71 -7.75
CA THR A 160 -12.31 -10.28 -7.60
C THR A 160 -12.34 -11.57 -6.79
N GLU A 161 -11.22 -11.96 -6.18
CA GLU A 161 -11.17 -13.14 -5.31
C GLU A 161 -12.07 -12.89 -4.07
N MET A 162 -13.07 -13.76 -3.91
CA MET A 162 -14.16 -13.57 -2.97
C MET A 162 -13.70 -13.60 -1.50
N GLY A 163 -12.79 -14.50 -1.14
CA GLY A 163 -12.25 -14.59 0.22
C GLY A 163 -11.58 -13.29 0.65
N THR A 164 -10.84 -12.67 -0.25
CA THR A 164 -10.12 -11.41 -0.07
C THR A 164 -11.10 -10.26 0.06
N ILE A 165 -12.14 -10.19 -0.80
CA ILE A 165 -13.19 -9.18 -0.70
C ILE A 165 -13.92 -9.27 0.64
N ILE A 166 -14.29 -10.48 1.08
CA ILE A 166 -14.97 -10.70 2.36
C ILE A 166 -14.07 -10.28 3.51
N ALA A 167 -12.81 -10.73 3.52
CA ALA A 167 -11.84 -10.38 4.56
C ALA A 167 -11.61 -8.87 4.64
N LEU A 168 -11.39 -8.21 3.49
CA LEU A 168 -11.21 -6.77 3.40
C LEU A 168 -12.45 -6.01 3.90
N SER A 169 -13.65 -6.47 3.53
CA SER A 169 -14.92 -5.85 3.95
C SER A 169 -15.12 -5.92 5.47
N ILE A 170 -14.84 -7.07 6.09
CA ILE A 170 -14.89 -7.22 7.55
C ILE A 170 -13.91 -6.27 8.22
N MET A 171 -12.68 -6.20 7.70
CA MET A 171 -11.65 -5.33 8.26
C MET A 171 -12.04 -3.86 8.16
N ILE A 172 -12.48 -3.41 6.99
CA ILE A 172 -12.97 -2.04 6.79
C ILE A 172 -14.12 -1.72 7.72
N LEU A 173 -15.06 -2.65 7.91
CA LEU A 173 -16.16 -2.47 8.85
C LEU A 173 -15.65 -2.24 10.29
N ILE A 174 -14.64 -3.00 10.75
CA ILE A 174 -13.99 -2.77 12.05
C ILE A 174 -13.38 -1.35 12.10
N GLY A 175 -12.66 -0.94 11.04
CA GLY A 175 -12.08 0.39 10.94
C GLY A 175 -13.14 1.51 11.00
N LEU A 176 -14.26 1.34 10.30
CA LEU A 176 -15.38 2.29 10.29
C LEU A 176 -16.07 2.36 11.65
N ILE A 177 -16.35 1.22 12.29
CA ILE A 177 -16.93 1.16 13.63
C ILE A 177 -16.02 1.90 14.63
N TRP A 178 -14.70 1.68 14.53
CA TRP A 178 -13.74 2.41 15.36
C TRP A 178 -13.79 3.91 15.11
N LEU A 179 -13.78 4.37 13.85
CA LEU A 179 -13.89 5.80 13.52
C LEU A 179 -15.15 6.43 14.11
N ILE A 180 -16.29 5.74 14.04
CA ILE A 180 -17.58 6.22 14.54
C ILE A 180 -17.61 6.28 16.07
N ARG A 181 -17.07 5.26 16.75
CA ARG A 181 -17.18 5.10 18.21
C ARG A 181 -16.03 5.72 19.01
N THR A 182 -14.90 6.00 18.37
CA THR A 182 -13.72 6.55 19.07
C THR A 182 -13.88 8.03 19.40
N ASP A 183 -13.01 8.54 20.27
CA ASP A 183 -12.98 9.94 20.69
C ASP A 183 -12.64 10.89 19.52
N LYS A 184 -12.98 12.17 19.65
CA LYS A 184 -12.83 13.17 18.59
C LYS A 184 -11.37 13.30 18.10
N LYS A 185 -10.38 13.18 18.98
CA LYS A 185 -8.96 13.37 18.65
C LYS A 185 -8.42 12.14 17.90
N SER A 186 -8.74 10.94 18.37
CA SER A 186 -8.42 9.67 17.70
C SER A 186 -9.12 9.57 16.34
N ARG A 187 -10.39 9.98 16.24
CA ARG A 187 -11.14 10.01 14.98
C ARG A 187 -10.49 10.97 13.99
N LYS A 188 -10.17 12.19 14.42
CA LYS A 188 -9.46 13.16 13.58
C LYS A 188 -8.13 12.60 13.08
N ARG A 189 -7.38 11.90 13.94
CA ARG A 189 -6.13 11.22 13.57
C ARG A 189 -6.33 10.15 12.49
N GLY A 190 -7.34 9.30 12.64
CA GLY A 190 -7.69 8.32 11.61
C GLY A 190 -8.07 8.96 10.28
N LEU A 191 -8.89 10.01 10.30
CA LEU A 191 -9.30 10.73 9.09
C LEU A 191 -8.12 11.42 8.39
N TYR A 192 -7.18 12.02 9.13
CA TYR A 192 -5.97 12.58 8.54
C TYR A 192 -5.06 11.50 7.96
N MET A 193 -4.95 10.34 8.61
CA MET A 193 -4.20 9.20 8.07
C MET A 193 -4.80 8.73 6.74
N ILE A 194 -6.13 8.62 6.64
CA ILE A 194 -6.82 8.31 5.38
C ILE A 194 -6.50 9.37 4.33
N GLY A 195 -6.66 10.66 4.65
CA GLY A 195 -6.41 11.75 3.70
C GLY A 195 -4.98 11.75 3.16
N VAL A 196 -3.99 11.57 4.04
CA VAL A 196 -2.59 11.44 3.64
C VAL A 196 -2.38 10.21 2.75
N MET A 197 -2.89 9.05 3.16
CA MET A 197 -2.77 7.80 2.39
C MET A 197 -3.38 7.94 1.00
N LEU A 198 -4.57 8.53 0.88
CA LEU A 198 -5.22 8.76 -0.42
C LEU A 198 -4.37 9.63 -1.33
N ILE A 199 -3.75 10.69 -0.82
CA ILE A 199 -2.85 11.55 -1.62
C ILE A 199 -1.64 10.74 -2.11
N LEU A 200 -0.98 10.02 -1.20
CA LEU A 200 0.20 9.20 -1.55
C LEU A 200 -0.13 8.18 -2.63
N MET A 201 -1.20 7.41 -2.42
CA MET A 201 -1.56 6.33 -3.32
C MET A 201 -2.11 6.84 -4.66
N THR A 202 -2.78 8.00 -4.67
CA THR A 202 -3.24 8.62 -5.92
C THR A 202 -2.05 9.03 -6.79
N VAL A 203 -1.10 9.79 -6.23
CA VAL A 203 0.06 10.25 -7.00
C VAL A 203 0.90 9.06 -7.47
N TRP A 204 1.15 8.09 -6.58
CA TRP A 204 1.91 6.89 -6.94
C TRP A 204 1.21 6.05 -8.02
N THR A 205 -0.09 5.78 -7.86
CA THR A 205 -0.85 4.97 -8.83
C THR A 205 -0.93 5.64 -10.20
N ILE A 206 -1.14 6.96 -10.23
CA ILE A 206 -1.16 7.73 -11.47
C ILE A 206 0.23 7.69 -12.14
N GLY A 207 1.30 7.88 -11.36
CA GLY A 207 2.68 7.79 -11.87
C GLY A 207 2.98 6.42 -12.48
N GLU A 208 2.65 5.34 -11.76
CA GLU A 208 2.83 3.96 -12.26
C GLU A 208 2.01 3.69 -13.52
N TRP A 209 0.76 4.16 -13.56
CA TRP A 209 -0.10 3.98 -14.72
C TRP A 209 0.45 4.71 -15.96
N PHE A 210 0.84 5.98 -15.83
CA PHE A 210 1.43 6.74 -16.94
C PHE A 210 2.71 6.10 -17.49
N ALA A 211 3.56 5.57 -16.60
CA ALA A 211 4.80 4.89 -16.97
C ALA A 211 4.60 3.44 -17.45
N GLY A 212 3.35 2.97 -17.59
CA GLY A 212 3.05 1.59 -18.02
C GLY A 212 3.45 0.52 -17.01
N GLN A 213 3.64 0.89 -15.75
CA GLN A 213 4.07 0.01 -14.66
C GLN A 213 2.90 -0.55 -13.84
N ARG A 214 1.69 -0.01 -13.99
CA ARG A 214 0.46 -0.51 -13.37
C ARG A 214 -0.71 -0.43 -14.32
N TRP A 215 -1.45 -1.53 -14.48
CA TRP A 215 -2.68 -1.56 -15.28
C TRP A 215 -3.63 -2.67 -14.84
N ILE A 216 -4.81 -2.74 -15.46
CA ILE A 216 -5.81 -3.77 -15.21
C ILE A 216 -5.90 -4.70 -16.43
N GLU A 217 -5.85 -6.00 -16.16
CA GLU A 217 -6.10 -7.07 -17.13
C GLU A 217 -7.43 -7.75 -16.83
N ILE A 218 -8.08 -8.24 -17.88
CA ILE A 218 -9.33 -8.99 -17.82
C ILE A 218 -9.13 -10.31 -18.54
N GLY A 219 -9.53 -11.42 -17.93
CA GLY A 219 -9.48 -12.73 -18.58
C GLY A 219 -9.72 -13.86 -17.59
N PRO A 220 -9.78 -15.12 -18.05
CA PRO A 220 -9.71 -16.27 -17.17
C PRO A 220 -8.31 -16.42 -16.56
N GLU A 221 -8.18 -17.24 -15.51
CA GLU A 221 -6.92 -17.43 -14.76
C GLU A 221 -5.73 -17.86 -15.63
N GLU A 222 -5.98 -18.69 -16.64
CA GLU A 222 -4.95 -19.20 -17.57
C GLU A 222 -4.84 -18.39 -18.88
N GLY A 223 -5.60 -17.29 -19.00
CA GLY A 223 -5.67 -16.48 -20.22
C GLY A 223 -6.59 -17.07 -21.32
N PRO A 224 -6.81 -16.33 -22.42
CA PRO A 224 -6.13 -15.11 -22.81
C PRO A 224 -6.59 -13.88 -22.01
N TRP A 225 -5.64 -12.98 -21.72
CA TRP A 225 -5.90 -11.72 -21.04
C TRP A 225 -5.98 -10.56 -22.02
N ILE A 226 -6.84 -9.60 -21.72
CA ILE A 226 -7.01 -8.36 -22.48
C ILE A 226 -6.85 -7.15 -21.56
N TYR A 227 -6.44 -6.02 -22.14
CA TYR A 227 -6.39 -4.74 -21.43
C TYR A 227 -7.81 -4.29 -21.07
N ALA A 228 -8.01 -3.81 -19.84
CA ALA A 228 -9.32 -3.35 -19.41
C ALA A 228 -9.78 -2.08 -20.15
N PRO A 229 -11.09 -1.93 -20.45
CA PRO A 229 -11.60 -0.69 -21.01
C PRO A 229 -11.47 0.46 -19.99
N PRO A 230 -11.35 1.73 -20.43
CA PRO A 230 -11.03 2.84 -19.54
C PRO A 230 -11.92 2.97 -18.29
N PRO A 231 -13.26 2.84 -18.35
CA PRO A 231 -14.09 2.93 -17.16
C PRO A 231 -13.77 1.88 -16.09
N LEU A 232 -13.48 0.65 -16.52
CA LEU A 232 -13.12 -0.42 -15.59
C LEU A 232 -11.71 -0.20 -15.02
N GLN A 233 -10.77 0.20 -15.86
CA GLN A 233 -9.42 0.57 -15.44
C GLN A 233 -9.47 1.61 -14.31
N PHE A 234 -10.19 2.72 -14.51
CA PHE A 234 -10.33 3.76 -13.50
C PHE A 234 -11.08 3.27 -12.25
N GLY A 235 -12.15 2.50 -12.43
CA GLY A 235 -12.93 1.96 -11.32
C GLY A 235 -12.11 1.07 -10.39
N MET A 236 -11.31 0.15 -10.97
CA MET A 236 -10.49 -0.79 -10.18
C MET A 236 -9.28 -0.10 -9.54
N LEU A 237 -8.65 0.87 -10.23
CA LEU A 237 -7.58 1.66 -9.61
C LEU A 237 -8.11 2.54 -8.47
N LEU A 238 -9.31 3.12 -8.63
CA LEU A 238 -9.97 3.88 -7.56
C LEU A 238 -10.32 2.97 -6.36
N TYR A 239 -10.79 1.76 -6.62
CA TYR A 239 -11.02 0.75 -5.58
C TYR A 239 -9.73 0.44 -4.81
N ASP A 240 -8.61 0.17 -5.50
CA ASP A 240 -7.29 -0.08 -4.87
C ASP A 240 -6.88 1.11 -3.97
N ILE A 241 -6.99 2.34 -4.48
CA ILE A 241 -6.61 3.55 -3.73
C ILE A 241 -7.51 3.79 -2.51
N VAL A 242 -8.84 3.76 -2.70
CA VAL A 242 -9.79 4.19 -1.66
C VAL A 242 -10.06 3.08 -0.65
N ILE A 243 -10.34 1.88 -1.15
CA ILE A 243 -10.80 0.77 -0.33
C ILE A 243 -9.61 0.03 0.27
N GLU A 244 -8.70 -0.48 -0.57
CA GLU A 244 -7.58 -1.31 -0.10
C GLU A 244 -6.47 -0.52 0.59
N MET A 245 -6.23 0.73 0.18
CA MET A 245 -5.16 1.52 0.78
C MET A 245 -5.71 2.56 1.76
N GLY A 246 -6.71 3.34 1.37
CA GLY A 246 -7.30 4.38 2.21
C GLY A 246 -7.98 3.81 3.46
N LEU A 247 -9.05 3.02 3.26
CA LEU A 247 -9.91 2.56 4.36
C LEU A 247 -9.32 1.37 5.12
N PHE A 248 -8.77 0.37 4.41
CA PHE A 248 -8.25 -0.82 5.08
C PHE A 248 -7.07 -0.50 6.00
N THR A 249 -6.19 0.44 5.66
CA THR A 249 -5.05 0.79 6.52
C THR A 249 -5.45 1.45 7.85
N VAL A 250 -6.68 1.99 7.95
CA VAL A 250 -7.25 2.46 9.22
C VAL A 250 -7.29 1.34 10.25
N CYS A 251 -7.47 0.09 9.82
CA CYS A 251 -7.52 -1.07 10.70
C CYS A 251 -6.23 -1.25 11.50
N PHE A 252 -5.09 -0.85 10.93
CA PHE A 252 -3.79 -0.95 11.57
C PHE A 252 -3.68 -0.03 12.78
N LEU A 253 -4.44 1.07 12.79
CA LEU A 253 -4.59 1.95 13.94
C LEU A 253 -5.76 1.51 14.84
N ALA A 254 -6.90 1.15 14.24
CA ALA A 254 -8.13 0.84 14.94
C ALA A 254 -7.99 -0.36 15.89
N ILE A 255 -7.43 -1.48 15.42
CA ILE A 255 -7.32 -2.71 16.21
C ILE A 255 -6.44 -2.51 17.46
N PRO A 256 -5.20 -2.00 17.37
CA PRO A 256 -4.41 -1.76 18.58
C PRO A 256 -5.03 -0.68 19.49
N SER A 257 -5.78 0.29 18.94
CA SER A 257 -6.57 1.22 19.77
C SER A 257 -7.72 0.52 20.51
N LEU A 258 -8.47 -0.38 19.86
CA LEU A 258 -9.55 -1.15 20.48
C LEU A 258 -9.01 -2.09 21.58
N LEU A 259 -7.82 -2.65 21.37
CA LEU A 259 -7.08 -3.46 22.36
C LEU A 259 -6.41 -2.61 23.46
N LYS A 260 -6.61 -1.28 23.47
CA LYS A 260 -6.04 -0.33 24.44
C LYS A 260 -4.50 -0.31 24.47
N LEU A 261 -3.85 -0.76 23.40
CA LEU A 261 -2.39 -0.71 23.24
C LEU A 261 -1.91 0.69 22.85
N ILE A 262 -2.77 1.43 22.16
CA ILE A 262 -2.60 2.86 21.86
C ILE A 262 -3.46 3.64 22.85
N LYS A 263 -2.81 4.44 23.69
CA LYS A 263 -3.49 5.27 24.68
C LYS A 263 -4.33 6.34 24.00
N LYS A 264 -5.51 6.63 24.56
CA LYS A 264 -6.28 7.81 24.17
C LYS A 264 -5.43 9.05 24.40
N ARG A 265 -5.46 9.98 23.45
CA ARG A 265 -4.80 11.26 23.61
C ARG A 265 -5.80 12.19 24.30
N ASP A 266 -5.49 12.62 25.51
CA ASP A 266 -6.11 13.79 26.14
C ASP A 266 -5.68 15.04 25.35
#